data_AF-A0A7Z1KKR6-F1
#
_entry.id   AF-A0A7Z1KKR6-F1
#
_cell.length_a   1.000
_cell.length_b   1.000
_cell.length_c   1.000
_cell.angle_alpha   90.00
_cell.angle_beta   90.00
_cell.angle_gamma   90.00
#
_symmetry.space_group_name_H-M   'P 1'
#
loop_
_entity.id
_entity.type
_entity.pdbx_description
1 polymer ?
#
loop_
_entity_poly.entity_id
_entity_poly.type
_entity_poly.pdbx_seq_one_letter_code
_entity_poly.pdbx_strand_id
1 'polypeptide(L)' 'YYQLRAEFNTCQALFRRAVLFLYLNRYGYNGPCSYNIRGEFNVPFGLYKRPYFPEAELYRFSEKAQNAFFYYESYA' A
#
# COMPACT_ATOMS: atom_id res chain seq x y z
N TYR A 1 -6.75 0.74 12.08
CA TYR A 1 -6.93 1.16 10.68
C TYR A 1 -6.86 2.68 10.50
N TYR A 2 -7.85 3.47 10.97
CA TYR A 2 -7.92 4.90 10.65
C TYR A 2 -6.73 5.74 11.17
N GLN A 3 -6.19 5.42 12.35
CA GLN A 3 -4.97 6.08 12.85
C GLN A 3 -3.77 5.83 11.93
N LEU A 4 -3.55 4.58 11.49
CA LEU A 4 -2.51 4.22 10.53
C LEU A 4 -2.73 4.84 9.15
N ARG A 5 -4.00 5.07 8.76
CA ARG A 5 -4.34 5.82 7.54
C ARG A 5 -3.95 7.30 7.65
N ALA A 6 -4.22 7.92 8.79
CA ALA A 6 -3.81 9.30 9.06
C ALA A 6 -2.27 9.42 9.11
N GLU A 7 -1.59 8.43 9.71
CA GLU A 7 -0.14 8.33 9.68
C GLU A 7 0.38 8.20 8.25
N PHE A 8 -0.20 7.34 7.41
CA PHE A 8 0.20 7.19 6.01
C PHE A 8 0.10 8.50 5.21
N ASN A 9 -0.94 9.30 5.47
CA ASN A 9 -1.17 10.58 4.79
C ASN A 9 -0.21 11.70 5.23
N THR A 10 0.41 11.59 6.41
CA THR A 10 1.30 12.62 6.98
C THR A 10 2.77 12.20 7.04
N CYS A 11 3.04 10.90 7.01
CA CYS A 11 4.38 10.34 7.08
C CYS A 11 5.17 10.67 5.81
N GLN A 12 6.40 11.18 5.98
CA GLN A 12 7.33 11.44 4.88
C GLN A 12 8.36 10.32 4.69
N ALA A 13 8.57 9.47 5.71
CA ALA A 13 9.52 8.36 5.64
C ALA A 13 9.04 7.27 4.66
N LEU A 14 9.76 7.10 3.54
CA LEU A 14 9.39 6.21 2.44
C LEU A 14 9.17 4.76 2.89
N PHE A 15 10.09 4.21 3.68
CA PHE A 15 9.98 2.84 4.18
C PHE A 15 8.71 2.64 5.02
N ARG A 16 8.44 3.57 5.94
CA ARG A 16 7.24 3.52 6.78
C ARG A 16 5.96 3.62 5.94
N ARG A 17 5.94 4.50 4.93
CA ARG A 17 4.82 4.59 3.98
C ARG A 17 4.62 3.29 3.21
N ALA A 18 5.68 2.64 2.73
CA ALA A 18 5.57 1.37 2.00
C ALA A 18 4.98 0.24 2.88
N VAL A 19 5.40 0.15 4.14
CA VAL A 19 4.82 -0.81 5.10
C VAL A 19 3.33 -0.52 5.36
N LEU A 20 2.99 0.75 5.61
CA LEU A 20 1.61 1.18 5.82
C LEU A 20 0.74 0.95 4.58
N PHE A 21 1.28 1.13 3.38
CA PHE A 21 0.57 0.88 2.12
C PHE A 21 0.09 -0.57 2.02
N LEU A 22 0.96 -1.54 2.31
CA LEU A 22 0.60 -2.96 2.32
C LEU A 22 -0.50 -3.25 3.35
N TYR A 23 -0.39 -2.69 4.55
CA TYR A 23 -1.41 -2.83 5.59
C TYR A 23 -2.75 -2.24 5.13
N LEU A 24 -2.78 -1.02 4.61
CA LEU A 24 -4.00 -0.35 4.17
C LEU A 24 -4.66 -1.06 2.98
N ASN A 25 -3.86 -1.65 2.07
CA ASN A 25 -4.37 -2.45 0.95
C ASN A 25 -5.06 -3.74 1.44
N ARG A 26 -4.48 -4.45 2.41
CA ARG A 26 -5.05 -5.72 2.91
C ARG A 26 -6.22 -5.53 3.88
N TYR A 27 -6.23 -4.43 4.63
CA TYR A 27 -7.27 -4.14 5.63
C TYR A 27 -8.35 -3.17 5.12
N GLY A 28 -8.15 -2.52 3.97
CA GLY A 28 -9.08 -1.56 3.36
C GLY A 28 -10.17 -2.23 2.52
N TYR A 29 -11.34 -1.61 2.43
CA TYR A 29 -12.52 -2.14 1.76
C TYR A 29 -12.26 -2.51 0.28
N ASN A 30 -12.30 -3.80 -0.06
CA ASN A 30 -12.07 -4.38 -1.39
C ASN A 30 -10.68 -4.16 -2.02
N GLY A 31 -9.70 -3.68 -1.24
CA GLY A 31 -8.33 -3.46 -1.71
C GLY A 31 -8.07 -2.41 -2.82
N PRO A 32 -8.95 -1.42 -3.12
CA PRO A 32 -8.62 -0.37 -4.06
C PRO A 32 -7.52 0.53 -3.49
N CYS A 33 -6.77 1.15 -4.38
CA CYS A 33 -5.86 2.24 -4.08
C CYS A 33 -6.55 3.52 -4.54
N SER A 34 -7.07 4.33 -3.61
CA SER A 34 -7.82 5.55 -3.92
C SER A 34 -7.31 6.73 -3.11
N TYR A 35 -7.18 7.87 -3.79
CA TYR A 35 -6.71 9.14 -3.24
C TYR A 35 -7.69 10.24 -3.58
N ASN A 36 -7.84 11.22 -2.71
CA ASN A 36 -8.56 12.46 -3.03
C ASN A 36 -7.67 13.41 -3.87
N ILE A 37 -8.25 14.54 -4.30
CA ILE A 37 -7.52 15.57 -5.07
C ILE A 37 -6.32 16.19 -4.32
N ARG A 38 -6.26 16.03 -2.99
CA ARG A 38 -5.13 16.48 -2.16
C ARG A 38 -4.04 15.40 -2.04
N GLY A 39 -4.20 14.25 -2.70
CA GLY A 39 -3.28 13.12 -2.64
C GLY A 39 -3.38 12.26 -1.38
N GLU A 40 -4.45 12.42 -0.58
CA GLU A 40 -4.64 11.69 0.67
C GLU A 40 -5.41 10.38 0.43
N PHE A 41 -4.90 9.29 0.97
CA PHE A 41 -5.53 7.97 0.90
C PHE A 41 -6.83 7.95 1.71
N ASN A 42 -7.94 7.56 1.09
CA ASN A 42 -9.29 7.74 1.64
C ASN A 42 -10.14 6.45 1.75
N VAL A 43 -9.57 5.27 1.46
CA VAL A 43 -10.30 3.99 1.50
C VAL A 43 -10.80 3.68 2.92
N PRO A 44 -12.06 3.25 3.11
CA PRO A 44 -12.61 2.88 4.41
C PRO A 44 -12.15 1.47 4.85
N PHE A 45 -12.43 1.12 6.12
CA PHE A 45 -12.05 -0.19 6.67
C PHE A 45 -12.88 -1.34 6.06
N GLY A 46 -12.22 -2.45 5.69
CA GLY A 46 -12.84 -3.55 4.95
C GLY A 46 -13.50 -4.67 5.77
N LEU A 47 -13.50 -4.59 7.10
CA LEU A 47 -14.14 -5.57 8.02
C LEU A 47 -13.74 -7.04 7.78
N TYR A 48 -12.56 -7.30 7.22
CA TYR A 48 -12.06 -8.65 7.04
C TYR A 48 -11.68 -9.28 8.37
N LYS A 49 -12.15 -10.51 8.62
CA LYS A 49 -11.86 -11.25 9.86
C LYS A 49 -10.37 -11.51 10.07
N ARG A 50 -9.67 -11.89 8.99
CA ARG A 50 -8.23 -12.19 8.98
C ARG A 50 -7.64 -11.87 7.60
N PRO A 51 -7.13 -10.65 7.39
CA PRO A 51 -6.41 -10.33 6.16
C PRO A 51 -5.20 -11.24 5.99
N TYR A 52 -5.03 -11.80 4.79
CA TYR A 52 -3.87 -12.61 4.44
C TYR A 52 -2.61 -11.74 4.38
N PHE A 53 -1.54 -12.19 5.03
CA PHE A 53 -0.21 -11.58 4.93
C PHE A 53 0.58 -12.24 3.80
N PRO A 54 0.91 -11.50 2.72
CA PRO A 54 1.49 -12.09 1.51
C PRO A 54 3.01 -12.27 1.60
N GLU A 55 3.49 -13.03 2.59
CA GLU A 55 4.92 -13.20 2.84
C GLU A 55 5.64 -13.88 1.66
N ALA A 56 5.11 -15.00 1.19
CA ALA A 56 5.69 -15.75 0.08
C ALA A 56 5.70 -14.94 -1.22
N GLU A 57 4.64 -14.17 -1.47
CA GLU A 57 4.55 -13.29 -2.65
C GLU A 57 5.53 -12.12 -2.57
N LEU A 58 5.79 -11.58 -1.38
CA LEU A 58 6.80 -10.52 -1.19
C LEU A 58 8.20 -11.03 -1.51
N TYR A 59 8.59 -12.21 -1.03
CA TYR A 59 9.87 -12.82 -1.36
C TYR A 59 10.01 -13.10 -2.86
N ARG A 60 8.98 -13.72 -3.46
CA ARG A 60 8.96 -13.98 -4.92
C ARG A 60 9.03 -12.70 -5.75
N PHE A 61 8.35 -11.64 -5.32
CA PHE A 61 8.44 -10.33 -5.99
C PHE A 61 9.87 -9.78 -5.89
N SER A 62 10.50 -9.86 -4.71
CA SER A 62 11.87 -9.40 -4.49
C SER A 62 12.90 -10.12 -5.36
N GLU A 63 12.76 -11.44 -5.55
CA GLU A 63 13.62 -12.24 -6.44
C GLU A 63 13.48 -11.80 -7.90
N LYS A 64 12.24 -11.63 -8.38
CA LYS A 64 11.99 -11.17 -9.75
C LYS A 64 12.44 -9.73 -9.97
N ALA A 65 12.26 -8.87 -8.97
CA ALA A 65 12.65 -7.48 -9.01
C ALA A 65 14.17 -7.27 -9.20
N GLN A 66 15.02 -8.27 -8.89
CA GLN A 66 16.46 -8.18 -9.16
C GLN A 66 16.77 -8.00 -10.66
N ASN A 67 15.87 -8.42 -11.55
CA ASN A 67 16.01 -8.31 -13.00
C ASN A 67 15.05 -7.28 -13.62
N ALA A 68 14.55 -6.34 -12.83
CA ALA A 68 13.60 -5.33 -13.27
C ALA A 68 13.97 -3.93 -12.76
N PHE A 69 13.62 -2.91 -13.54
CA PHE A 69 13.70 -1.51 -13.14
C PHE A 69 12.29 -0.93 -13.03
N PHE A 70 12.06 -0.10 -12.02
CA PHE A 70 10.77 0.56 -11.78
C PHE A 70 10.94 2.06 -11.96
N TYR A 71 10.10 2.64 -12.81
CA TYR A 71 10.08 4.07 -13.11
C TYR A 71 8.70 4.64 -12.79
N TYR A 72 8.65 5.87 -12.30
CA TYR A 72 7.41 6.61 -12.05
C TYR A 72 7.25 7.68 -13.13
N GLU A 73 6.64 7.29 -14.25
CA GLU A 73 6.51 8.12 -15.45
C GLU A 73 5.15 7.89 -16.11
N SER A 74 4.72 8.83 -16.94
CA SER A 74 3.56 8.64 -17.82
C SER A 74 3.93 7.72 -18.98
N TYR A 75 2.96 7.14 -19.67
CA TYR A 75 3.18 6.17 -20.75
C TYR A 75 3.69 6.76 -22.08
N ALA A 76 3.79 8.09 -22.18
CA ALA A 76 3.95 8.83 -23.43
C ALA A 76 5.36 8.72 -24.03
#